data_AF-A0A813LTW3-F1
#
_entry.id   AF-A0A813LTW3-F1
#
_cell.length_a   1.000
_cell.length_b   1.000
_cell.length_c   1.000
_cell.angle_alpha   90.00
_cell.angle_beta   90.00
_cell.angle_gamma   90.00
#
_symmetry.space_group_name_H-M   'P 1'
#
loop_
_entity.id
_entity.type
_entity.pdbx_description
1 polymer ?
#
loop_
_entity_poly.entity_id
_entity_poly.type
_entity_poly.pdbx_seq_one_letter_code
_entity_poly.pdbx_strand_id
1 'polypeptide(L)'
;MRVFASPTGGFSAVGDSEPIYHDQLWLFAEQGEERHAIVNAANGLRMVAKTGAHGEADFFVLEGGPVYQDQKWLLHLQADGSFEIVNAKSNRRIAALADANGRPGIAAVVRESKVPADHAWWLINQERDQSAHLASELSKERIVRDQLVHEVEAFKSEVATLLRRLEAASEGGGELRKELLLQRENATHWMLQLQLAMADKGQLAAEMQASQLAEARLTFELDVLSRQNQSMTLLANAQRRANRDLLEVNQQISSQLDHERTAVSNLSEEIQVLSGKLLRLASDLQASEELNSKLEHDVEAAESLAGFLGRTPSVYAEKQAPHPLVVLVAVVAVAFVAALTSSCKHLRLKLAAELAKQQGLIAQLQQDLEEDCTVQTSEVVGELGFDFGFQIINRVVDQETERLVKVQCPGVGHADVDVHLIFNGCDVTIRRQASCGMEAKTWTKRFRFKTSDGLFEFKEDQMLLEHGFLCLVFRAYTFRSRLIRFPRHFSLASSDVDQCWEYPDYDDIGHSYEGISWVQPVTPLAGDKARLGIGRFGSKSHVDSESTASTARELAV
;
A
#
# COMPACT_ATOMS: atom_id res chain seq x y z
N MET A 1 -2.40 -25.73 6.74
CA MET A 1 -3.00 -26.65 5.77
C MET A 1 -2.46 -26.31 4.39
N ARG A 2 -2.22 -27.30 3.52
CA ARG A 2 -1.75 -27.09 2.14
C ARG A 2 -2.72 -27.71 1.14
N VAL A 3 -2.73 -27.18 -0.08
CA VAL A 3 -3.66 -27.59 -1.13
C VAL A 3 -2.85 -28.22 -2.26
N PHE A 4 -3.28 -29.36 -2.77
CA PHE A 4 -2.71 -29.95 -3.97
C PHE A 4 -3.79 -30.28 -4.98
N ALA A 5 -3.38 -30.35 -6.24
CA ALA A 5 -4.23 -30.80 -7.32
C ALA A 5 -3.50 -31.88 -8.12
N SER A 6 -4.22 -32.92 -8.50
CA SER A 6 -3.73 -33.97 -9.39
C SER A 6 -4.80 -34.28 -10.45
N PRO A 7 -4.43 -34.55 -11.71
CA PRO A 7 -5.38 -34.94 -12.74
C PRO A 7 -6.20 -36.17 -12.37
N THR A 8 -5.63 -37.10 -11.59
CA THR A 8 -6.30 -38.33 -11.16
C THR A 8 -6.88 -38.25 -9.75
N GLY A 9 -6.21 -37.51 -8.85
CA GLY A 9 -6.59 -37.38 -7.44
C GLY A 9 -7.58 -36.26 -7.16
N GLY A 10 -7.85 -35.40 -8.15
CA GLY A 10 -8.69 -34.23 -8.00
C GLY A 10 -8.00 -33.14 -7.17
N PHE A 11 -8.79 -32.43 -6.39
CA PHE A 11 -8.41 -31.25 -5.64
C PHE A 11 -8.63 -31.53 -4.15
N SER A 12 -7.58 -31.47 -3.33
CA SER A 12 -7.66 -31.85 -1.92
C SER A 12 -6.67 -31.09 -1.03
N ALA A 13 -6.86 -31.18 0.28
CA ALA A 13 -6.04 -30.54 1.29
C ALA A 13 -5.23 -31.58 2.10
N VAL A 14 -4.01 -31.21 2.48
CA VAL A 14 -3.09 -32.02 3.30
C VAL A 14 -2.67 -31.20 4.53
N GLY A 15 -2.37 -31.90 5.63
CA GLY A 15 -1.84 -31.29 6.85
C GLY A 15 -0.42 -30.72 6.67
N ASP A 16 0.04 -29.95 7.66
CA ASP A 16 1.30 -29.21 7.58
C ASP A 16 2.56 -30.03 7.91
N SER A 17 2.40 -31.31 8.24
CA SER A 17 3.47 -32.17 8.76
C SER A 17 4.44 -32.71 7.70
N GLU A 18 4.09 -32.63 6.42
CA GLU A 18 4.90 -33.19 5.33
C GLU A 18 5.78 -32.11 4.66
N PRO A 19 6.82 -32.48 3.90
CA PRO A 19 7.52 -31.56 3.00
C PRO A 19 6.57 -30.91 2.00
N ILE A 20 6.91 -29.73 1.49
CA ILE A 20 6.12 -29.11 0.41
C ILE A 20 6.53 -29.76 -0.91
N TYR A 21 5.57 -30.41 -1.56
CA TYR A 21 5.78 -31.03 -2.87
C TYR A 21 5.40 -30.07 -4.00
N HIS A 22 5.90 -30.33 -5.21
CA HIS A 22 5.70 -29.44 -6.35
C HIS A 22 4.23 -29.30 -6.77
N ASP A 23 3.41 -30.33 -6.54
CA ASP A 23 1.96 -30.34 -6.75
C ASP A 23 1.17 -29.57 -5.67
N GLN A 24 1.85 -29.10 -4.63
CA GLN A 24 1.31 -28.19 -3.62
C GLN A 24 1.63 -26.71 -3.92
N LEU A 25 2.34 -26.43 -5.01
CA LEU A 25 2.72 -25.07 -5.41
C LEU A 25 1.69 -24.48 -6.37
N TRP A 26 1.39 -23.20 -6.15
CA TRP A 26 0.37 -22.47 -6.91
C TRP A 26 0.92 -21.13 -7.38
N LEU A 27 0.65 -20.82 -8.65
CA LEU A 27 1.04 -19.60 -9.33
C LEU A 27 -0.17 -18.68 -9.45
N PHE A 28 0.03 -17.40 -9.16
CA PHE A 28 -0.98 -16.36 -9.37
C PHE A 28 -0.72 -15.64 -10.69
N ALA A 29 -1.30 -16.13 -11.78
CA ALA A 29 -1.14 -15.54 -13.10
C ALA A 29 -2.05 -14.31 -13.26
N GLU A 30 -1.50 -13.12 -13.53
CA GLU A 30 -2.27 -11.88 -13.69
C GLU A 30 -3.24 -11.95 -14.88
N GLN A 31 -4.46 -11.45 -14.69
CA GLN A 31 -5.56 -11.45 -15.68
C GLN A 31 -6.16 -10.04 -15.89
N GLY A 32 -5.46 -8.99 -15.42
CA GLY A 32 -5.92 -7.59 -15.43
C GLY A 32 -6.87 -7.24 -14.28
N GLU A 33 -7.05 -5.93 -14.01
CA GLU A 33 -7.94 -5.41 -12.96
C GLU A 33 -7.72 -6.05 -11.57
N GLU A 34 -6.46 -6.30 -11.19
CA GLU A 34 -6.10 -6.97 -9.92
C GLU A 34 -6.70 -8.39 -9.75
N ARG A 35 -7.09 -9.02 -10.87
CA ARG A 35 -7.57 -10.40 -10.90
C ARG A 35 -6.45 -11.35 -11.28
N HIS A 36 -6.46 -12.52 -10.65
CA HIS A 36 -5.48 -13.57 -10.86
C HIS A 36 -6.17 -14.90 -11.19
N ALA A 37 -5.56 -15.70 -12.07
CA ALA A 37 -5.84 -17.12 -12.16
C ALA A 37 -4.92 -17.86 -11.17
N ILE A 38 -5.47 -18.78 -10.39
CA ILE A 38 -4.68 -19.61 -9.45
C ILE A 38 -4.40 -20.95 -10.14
N VAL A 39 -3.14 -21.15 -10.53
CA VAL A 39 -2.70 -22.24 -11.40
C VAL A 39 -1.73 -23.15 -10.65
N ASN A 40 -1.99 -24.46 -10.59
CA ASN A 40 -1.07 -25.40 -9.98
C ASN A 40 0.22 -25.48 -10.78
N ALA A 41 1.38 -25.33 -10.12
CA ALA A 41 2.67 -25.26 -10.80
C ALA A 41 3.08 -26.60 -11.43
N ALA A 42 2.65 -27.74 -10.87
CA ALA A 42 3.05 -29.06 -11.36
C ALA A 42 2.33 -29.48 -12.64
N ASN A 43 1.05 -29.14 -12.76
CA ASN A 43 0.19 -29.68 -13.81
C ASN A 43 -0.65 -28.64 -14.55
N GLY A 44 -0.55 -27.35 -14.20
CA GLY A 44 -1.26 -26.29 -14.90
C GLY A 44 -2.77 -26.25 -14.63
N LEU A 45 -3.28 -27.06 -13.69
CA LEU A 45 -4.70 -27.07 -13.32
C LEU A 45 -5.10 -25.76 -12.64
N ARG A 46 -6.23 -25.18 -13.03
CA ARG A 46 -6.71 -23.88 -12.53
C ARG A 46 -7.89 -24.03 -11.58
N MET A 47 -7.87 -23.33 -10.45
CA MET A 47 -8.99 -23.32 -9.51
C MET A 47 -10.21 -22.58 -10.08
N VAL A 48 -11.40 -23.19 -9.93
CA VAL A 48 -12.68 -22.70 -10.43
C VAL A 48 -13.73 -22.72 -9.32
N ALA A 49 -14.52 -21.66 -9.19
CA ALA A 49 -15.69 -21.62 -8.30
C ALA A 49 -16.92 -21.03 -9.00
N LYS A 50 -17.91 -21.87 -9.30
CA LYS A 50 -19.14 -21.42 -9.97
C LYS A 50 -20.12 -20.74 -9.02
N THR A 51 -20.97 -19.87 -9.59
CA THR A 51 -22.07 -19.20 -8.89
C THR A 51 -23.19 -20.20 -8.57
N GLY A 52 -23.89 -20.01 -7.45
CA GLY A 52 -25.09 -20.78 -7.10
C GLY A 52 -24.85 -22.03 -6.23
N ALA A 53 -23.60 -22.38 -5.96
CA ALA A 53 -23.24 -23.47 -5.06
C ALA A 53 -22.53 -22.98 -3.79
N HIS A 54 -22.57 -23.80 -2.74
CA HIS A 54 -21.93 -23.52 -1.45
C HIS A 54 -21.04 -24.71 -1.04
N GLY A 55 -19.91 -24.43 -0.40
CA GLY A 55 -19.00 -25.47 0.10
C GLY A 55 -18.10 -26.04 -1.00
N GLU A 56 -17.99 -27.37 -1.06
CA GLU A 56 -17.21 -28.08 -2.07
C GLU A 56 -17.94 -28.19 -3.42
N ALA A 57 -19.26 -28.04 -3.42
CA ALA A 57 -20.05 -28.08 -4.64
C ALA A 57 -19.62 -26.97 -5.61
N ASP A 58 -19.35 -27.35 -6.86
CA ASP A 58 -18.82 -26.50 -7.92
C ASP A 58 -17.58 -25.69 -7.55
N PHE A 59 -16.73 -26.27 -6.68
CA PHE A 59 -15.38 -25.79 -6.41
C PHE A 59 -14.38 -26.90 -6.75
N PHE A 60 -13.68 -26.74 -7.88
CA PHE A 60 -12.84 -27.79 -8.45
C PHE A 60 -11.69 -27.16 -9.27
N VAL A 61 -10.91 -28.00 -9.95
CA VAL A 61 -9.83 -27.56 -10.84
C VAL A 61 -10.08 -28.00 -12.28
N LEU A 62 -9.66 -27.17 -13.25
CA LEU A 62 -9.83 -27.42 -14.67
C LEU A 62 -8.49 -27.35 -15.42
N GLU A 63 -8.29 -28.21 -16.41
CA GLU A 63 -7.11 -28.22 -17.28
C GLU A 63 -7.34 -27.39 -18.56
N GLY A 64 -6.38 -26.53 -18.90
CA GLY A 64 -6.32 -25.88 -20.21
C GLY A 64 -7.48 -24.94 -20.55
N GLY A 65 -7.51 -24.46 -21.79
CA GLY A 65 -8.55 -23.54 -22.30
C GLY A 65 -8.41 -22.08 -21.84
N PRO A 66 -9.31 -21.19 -22.29
CA PRO A 66 -9.33 -19.78 -21.89
C PRO A 66 -9.70 -19.61 -20.41
N VAL A 67 -9.28 -18.48 -19.82
CA VAL A 67 -9.57 -18.13 -18.41
C VAL A 67 -10.91 -17.40 -18.32
N TYR A 68 -11.92 -18.09 -17.81
CA TYR A 68 -13.25 -17.53 -17.59
C TYR A 68 -13.37 -16.77 -16.27
N GLN A 69 -14.46 -16.01 -16.08
CA GLN A 69 -14.66 -15.15 -14.90
C GLN A 69 -14.75 -15.95 -13.58
N ASP A 70 -15.23 -17.20 -13.62
CA ASP A 70 -15.27 -18.13 -12.50
C ASP A 70 -13.91 -18.79 -12.19
N GLN A 71 -12.87 -18.46 -12.96
CA GLN A 71 -11.47 -18.84 -12.74
C GLN A 71 -10.60 -17.65 -12.32
N LYS A 72 -11.20 -16.45 -12.17
CA LYS A 72 -10.53 -15.22 -11.78
C LYS A 72 -10.77 -14.96 -10.30
N TRP A 73 -9.71 -14.63 -9.59
CA TRP A 73 -9.68 -14.47 -8.14
C TRP A 73 -9.10 -13.11 -7.77
N LEU A 74 -9.74 -12.44 -6.82
CA LEU A 74 -9.30 -11.21 -6.20
C LEU A 74 -8.58 -11.55 -4.89
N LEU A 75 -7.46 -10.88 -4.65
CA LEU A 75 -6.67 -11.02 -3.42
C LEU A 75 -6.84 -9.76 -2.58
N HIS A 76 -7.62 -9.84 -1.50
CA HIS A 76 -7.80 -8.70 -0.59
C HIS A 76 -6.87 -8.85 0.61
N LEU A 77 -5.87 -7.96 0.70
CA LEU A 77 -4.98 -7.89 1.85
C LEU A 77 -5.74 -7.40 3.09
N GLN A 78 -5.68 -8.18 4.16
CA GLN A 78 -6.29 -7.89 5.46
C GLN A 78 -5.33 -7.13 6.37
N ALA A 79 -5.85 -6.56 7.46
CA ALA A 79 -5.06 -5.74 8.40
C ALA A 79 -3.98 -6.54 9.16
N ASP A 80 -4.13 -7.85 9.27
CA ASP A 80 -3.17 -8.77 9.90
C ASP A 80 -2.13 -9.34 8.93
N GLY A 81 -2.17 -8.92 7.65
CA GLY A 81 -1.27 -9.39 6.59
C GLY A 81 -1.73 -10.68 5.91
N SER A 82 -2.85 -11.29 6.34
CA SER A 82 -3.47 -12.39 5.62
C SER A 82 -4.22 -11.89 4.38
N PHE A 83 -4.60 -12.80 3.49
CA PHE A 83 -5.37 -12.52 2.29
C PHE A 83 -6.75 -13.19 2.36
N GLU A 84 -7.79 -12.46 1.97
CA GLU A 84 -9.08 -13.03 1.56
C GLU A 84 -9.00 -13.30 0.05
N ILE A 85 -9.19 -14.56 -0.37
CA ILE A 85 -9.12 -14.97 -1.78
C ILE A 85 -10.55 -15.18 -2.29
N VAL A 86 -11.04 -14.26 -3.13
CA VAL A 86 -12.45 -14.20 -3.54
C VAL A 86 -12.59 -14.40 -5.04
N ASN A 87 -13.48 -15.30 -5.46
CA ASN A 87 -13.78 -15.50 -6.86
C ASN A 87 -14.55 -14.31 -7.44
N ALA A 88 -14.08 -13.76 -8.56
CA ALA A 88 -14.63 -12.55 -9.17
C ALA A 88 -16.07 -12.72 -9.68
N LYS A 89 -16.45 -13.93 -10.15
CA LYS A 89 -17.79 -14.19 -10.69
C LYS A 89 -18.79 -14.63 -9.63
N SER A 90 -18.40 -15.58 -8.78
CA SER A 90 -19.31 -16.17 -7.79
C SER A 90 -19.33 -15.43 -6.47
N ASN A 91 -18.38 -14.51 -6.23
CA ASN A 91 -18.18 -13.83 -4.96
C ASN A 91 -18.05 -14.83 -3.78
N ARG A 92 -17.54 -16.03 -4.06
CA ARG A 92 -17.23 -17.06 -3.07
C ARG A 92 -15.77 -16.92 -2.63
N ARG A 93 -15.50 -17.10 -1.35
CA ARG A 93 -14.15 -17.06 -0.75
C ARG A 93 -13.62 -18.47 -0.53
N ILE A 94 -12.32 -18.68 -0.75
CA ILE A 94 -11.68 -19.95 -0.40
C ILE A 94 -11.62 -20.08 1.12
N ALA A 95 -12.01 -21.24 1.64
CA ALA A 95 -12.11 -21.53 3.07
C ALA A 95 -11.48 -22.90 3.40
N ALA A 96 -10.79 -22.98 4.53
CA ALA A 96 -10.33 -24.24 5.10
C ALA A 96 -11.43 -24.80 6.00
N LEU A 97 -12.19 -25.78 5.51
CA LEU A 97 -13.28 -26.41 6.27
C LEU A 97 -12.89 -27.82 6.66
N ALA A 98 -13.00 -28.15 7.94
CA ALA A 98 -12.90 -29.54 8.36
C ALA A 98 -14.17 -30.30 7.93
N ASP A 99 -14.01 -31.51 7.39
CA ASP A 99 -15.14 -32.39 7.10
C ASP A 99 -15.84 -32.84 8.40
N ALA A 100 -16.94 -33.59 8.28
CA ALA A 100 -17.66 -34.13 9.44
C ALA A 100 -16.80 -35.05 10.33
N ASN A 101 -15.65 -35.52 9.83
CA ASN A 101 -14.69 -36.36 10.55
C ASN A 101 -13.49 -35.58 11.08
N GLY A 102 -13.48 -34.25 10.96
CA GLY A 102 -12.37 -33.39 11.38
C GLY A 102 -11.17 -33.42 10.43
N ARG A 103 -11.28 -34.03 9.24
CA ARG A 103 -10.21 -34.01 8.24
C ARG A 103 -10.16 -32.64 7.58
N PRO A 104 -8.96 -32.06 7.40
CA PRO A 104 -8.83 -30.77 6.73
C PRO A 104 -9.33 -30.89 5.29
N GLY A 105 -10.29 -30.05 4.93
CA GLY A 105 -10.83 -29.89 3.59
C GLY A 105 -10.72 -28.45 3.12
N ILE A 106 -11.03 -28.23 1.84
CA ILE A 106 -11.01 -26.90 1.23
C ILE A 106 -12.27 -26.70 0.40
N ALA A 107 -12.88 -25.53 0.56
CA ALA A 107 -14.16 -25.21 -0.04
C ALA A 107 -14.18 -23.76 -0.55
N ALA A 108 -15.15 -23.44 -1.40
CA ALA A 108 -15.49 -22.06 -1.72
C ALA A 108 -16.84 -21.71 -1.07
N VAL A 109 -16.84 -20.83 -0.09
CA VAL A 109 -18.05 -20.46 0.66
C VAL A 109 -18.54 -19.08 0.24
N VAL A 110 -19.84 -18.82 0.34
CA VAL A 110 -20.39 -17.50 0.01
C VAL A 110 -19.78 -16.45 0.95
N ARG A 111 -19.46 -15.27 0.40
CA ARG A 111 -18.88 -14.18 1.18
C ARG A 111 -19.90 -13.62 2.17
N GLU A 112 -19.63 -13.81 3.45
CA GLU A 112 -20.33 -13.14 4.54
C GLU A 112 -19.53 -11.92 5.01
N SER A 113 -20.18 -10.98 5.71
CA SER A 113 -19.59 -9.67 6.06
C SER A 113 -18.39 -9.73 7.01
N LYS A 114 -18.19 -10.82 7.75
CA LYS A 114 -17.01 -11.04 8.59
C LYS A 114 -16.20 -12.19 8.03
N VAL A 115 -14.89 -12.02 7.95
CA VAL A 115 -13.93 -13.09 7.59
C VAL A 115 -13.57 -13.84 8.88
N PRO A 116 -14.05 -15.08 9.08
CA PRO A 116 -13.56 -15.91 10.17
C PRO A 116 -12.12 -16.38 9.89
N ALA A 117 -11.42 -16.80 10.94
CA ALA A 117 -9.97 -17.06 10.88
C ALA A 117 -9.59 -18.21 9.94
N ASP A 118 -10.49 -19.16 9.72
CA ASP A 118 -10.39 -20.29 8.79
C ASP A 118 -10.50 -19.89 7.30
N HIS A 119 -10.81 -18.62 7.02
CA HIS A 119 -10.85 -18.05 5.67
C HIS A 119 -9.68 -17.09 5.39
N ALA A 120 -8.76 -16.93 6.35
CA ALA A 120 -7.55 -16.13 6.20
C ALA A 120 -6.41 -16.98 5.62
N TRP A 121 -5.80 -16.51 4.52
CA TRP A 121 -4.73 -17.22 3.83
C TRP A 121 -3.42 -16.46 3.89
N TRP A 122 -2.32 -17.13 4.20
CA TRP A 122 -0.97 -16.57 4.11
C TRP A 122 -0.29 -17.07 2.85
N LEU A 123 0.09 -16.14 1.97
CA LEU A 123 0.80 -16.46 0.73
C LEU A 123 2.31 -16.51 1.01
N ILE A 124 2.89 -17.71 0.97
CA ILE A 124 4.32 -17.92 1.20
C ILE A 124 5.02 -17.98 -0.16
N ASN A 125 5.94 -17.02 -0.41
CA ASN A 125 6.79 -17.07 -1.59
C ASN A 125 7.96 -18.03 -1.33
N GLN A 126 7.89 -19.23 -1.88
CA GLN A 126 8.92 -20.25 -1.68
C GLN A 126 10.31 -19.84 -2.18
N GLU A 127 10.42 -19.08 -3.28
CA GLU A 127 11.73 -18.64 -3.78
C GLU A 127 12.42 -17.68 -2.81
N ARG A 128 11.65 -17.03 -1.94
CA ARG A 128 12.16 -16.18 -0.87
C ARG A 128 12.25 -16.89 0.47
N ASP A 129 11.64 -18.06 0.61
CA ASP A 129 11.67 -18.85 1.85
C ASP A 129 12.92 -19.74 1.88
N GLN A 130 14.05 -19.11 2.22
CA GLN A 130 15.35 -19.76 2.39
C GLN A 130 15.27 -20.97 3.36
N SER A 131 14.33 -20.93 4.30
CA SER A 131 14.12 -21.98 5.31
C SER A 131 13.77 -23.33 4.68
N ALA A 132 12.94 -23.35 3.63
CA ALA A 132 12.54 -24.59 2.97
C ALA A 132 13.69 -25.21 2.15
N HIS A 133 14.48 -24.36 1.48
CA HIS A 133 15.69 -24.79 0.77
C HIS A 133 16.71 -25.40 1.74
N LEU A 134 17.03 -24.68 2.82
CA LEU A 134 17.97 -25.13 3.85
C LEU A 134 17.49 -26.43 4.52
N ALA A 135 16.19 -26.59 4.79
CA ALA A 135 15.65 -27.82 5.36
C ALA A 135 15.83 -29.03 4.41
N SER A 136 15.67 -28.84 3.10
CA SER A 136 15.89 -29.90 2.11
C SER A 136 17.38 -30.26 1.99
N GLU A 137 18.27 -29.27 1.97
CA GLU A 137 19.72 -29.55 1.95
C GLU A 137 20.17 -30.27 3.20
N LEU A 138 19.71 -29.82 4.38
CA LEU A 138 20.00 -30.49 5.64
C LEU A 138 19.50 -31.95 5.67
N SER A 139 18.35 -32.25 5.04
CA SER A 139 17.86 -33.63 4.95
C SER A 139 18.76 -34.49 4.05
N LYS A 140 19.22 -33.96 2.91
CA LYS A 140 20.15 -34.65 2.02
C LYS A 140 21.48 -34.93 2.71
N GLU A 141 22.02 -33.95 3.43
CA GLU A 141 23.25 -34.12 4.20
C GLU A 141 23.10 -35.18 5.31
N ARG A 142 21.97 -35.20 6.02
CA ARG A 142 21.71 -36.24 7.04
C ARG A 142 21.72 -37.65 6.44
N ILE A 143 21.13 -37.84 5.27
CA ILE A 143 21.13 -39.15 4.57
C ILE A 143 22.56 -39.57 4.22
N VAL A 144 23.35 -38.66 3.63
CA VAL A 144 24.76 -38.92 3.27
C VAL A 144 25.58 -39.25 4.52
N ARG A 145 25.41 -38.49 5.59
CA ARG A 145 26.08 -38.74 6.87
C ARG A 145 25.76 -40.13 7.43
N ASP A 146 24.48 -40.53 7.41
CA ASP A 146 24.06 -41.81 7.97
C ASP A 146 24.60 -42.98 7.12
N GLN A 147 24.70 -42.81 5.79
CA GLN A 147 25.39 -43.77 4.90
C GLN A 147 26.88 -43.91 5.25
N LEU A 148 27.60 -42.79 5.40
CA LEU A 148 29.01 -42.78 5.78
C LEU A 148 29.25 -43.43 7.17
N VAL A 149 28.36 -43.21 8.13
CA VAL A 149 28.44 -43.86 9.45
C VAL A 149 28.33 -45.39 9.31
N HIS A 150 27.42 -45.88 8.47
CA HIS A 150 27.29 -47.31 8.20
C HIS A 150 28.52 -47.90 7.50
N GLU A 151 29.09 -47.20 6.52
CA GLU A 151 30.31 -47.63 5.82
C GLU A 151 31.51 -47.70 6.77
N VAL A 152 31.68 -46.71 7.66
CA VAL A 152 32.75 -46.69 8.65
C VAL A 152 32.62 -47.85 9.66
N GLU A 153 31.42 -48.15 10.13
CA GLU A 153 31.20 -49.29 11.04
C GLU A 153 31.43 -50.64 10.33
N ALA A 154 31.02 -50.77 9.06
CA ALA A 154 31.34 -51.94 8.25
C ALA A 154 32.86 -52.12 8.10
N PHE A 155 33.59 -51.05 7.75
CA PHE A 155 35.04 -51.09 7.61
C PHE A 155 35.75 -51.44 8.92
N LYS A 156 35.32 -50.87 10.06
CA LYS A 156 35.85 -51.24 11.39
C LYS A 156 35.68 -52.73 11.66
N SER A 157 34.52 -53.29 11.33
CA SER A 157 34.26 -54.73 11.53
C SER A 157 35.17 -55.62 10.66
N GLU A 158 35.45 -55.18 9.43
CA GLU A 158 36.36 -55.87 8.51
C GLU A 158 37.81 -55.83 9.04
N VAL A 159 38.29 -54.65 9.47
CA VAL A 159 39.62 -54.48 10.07
C VAL A 159 39.75 -55.35 11.33
N ALA A 160 38.76 -55.38 12.21
CA ALA A 160 38.76 -56.25 13.40
C ALA A 160 38.79 -57.75 13.05
N THR A 161 38.27 -58.12 11.88
CA THR A 161 38.30 -59.50 11.38
C THR A 161 39.66 -59.85 10.78
N LEU A 162 40.26 -58.92 10.04
CA LEU A 162 41.63 -59.06 9.53
C LEU A 162 42.65 -59.16 10.67
N LEU A 163 42.53 -58.33 11.72
CA LEU A 163 43.42 -58.40 12.88
C LEU A 163 43.34 -59.77 13.60
N ARG A 164 42.14 -60.33 13.77
CA ARG A 164 41.98 -61.69 14.32
C ARG A 164 42.60 -62.77 13.44
N ARG A 165 42.49 -62.64 12.11
CA ARG A 165 43.18 -63.55 11.16
C ARG A 165 44.69 -63.40 11.24
N LEU A 166 45.19 -62.18 11.45
CA LEU A 166 46.61 -61.86 11.58
C LEU A 166 47.22 -62.46 12.84
N GLU A 167 46.50 -62.40 13.97
CA GLU A 167 46.91 -63.07 15.21
C GLU A 167 47.02 -64.59 15.02
N ALA A 168 46.01 -65.22 14.42
CA ALA A 168 46.01 -66.67 14.15
C ALA A 168 47.10 -67.11 13.15
N ALA A 169 47.41 -66.27 12.16
CA ALA A 169 48.42 -66.53 11.15
C ALA A 169 49.86 -66.36 11.64
N SER A 170 50.08 -65.60 12.72
CA SER A 170 51.42 -65.31 13.24
C SER A 170 52.17 -66.55 13.75
N GLU A 171 51.47 -67.68 13.92
CA GLU A 171 52.01 -68.97 14.32
C GLU A 171 52.53 -69.83 13.13
N GLY A 172 52.26 -69.44 11.88
CA GLY A 172 52.56 -70.27 10.69
C GLY A 172 53.23 -69.55 9.52
N GLY A 173 54.56 -69.71 9.39
CA GLY A 173 55.29 -69.58 8.11
C GLY A 173 55.60 -68.17 7.58
N GLY A 174 56.80 -67.98 7.01
CA GLY A 174 57.38 -66.66 6.71
C GLY A 174 56.82 -65.85 5.54
N GLU A 175 56.07 -66.45 4.60
CA GLU A 175 55.48 -65.71 3.47
C GLU A 175 54.22 -64.94 3.86
N LEU A 176 53.36 -65.58 4.67
CA LEU A 176 52.15 -64.97 5.23
C LEU A 176 52.51 -63.73 6.09
N ARG A 177 53.65 -63.77 6.77
CA ARG A 177 54.16 -62.65 7.57
C ARG A 177 54.48 -61.39 6.74
N LYS A 178 54.93 -61.54 5.47
CA LYS A 178 55.20 -60.39 4.59
C LYS A 178 53.91 -59.72 4.14
N GLU A 179 52.93 -60.51 3.70
CA GLU A 179 51.60 -60.00 3.33
C GLU A 179 50.93 -59.29 4.51
N LEU A 180 51.07 -59.84 5.72
CA LEU A 180 50.49 -59.24 6.93
C LEU A 180 51.17 -57.91 7.33
N LEU A 181 52.48 -57.75 7.08
CA LEU A 181 53.15 -56.47 7.29
C LEU A 181 52.65 -55.41 6.29
N LEU A 182 52.44 -55.78 5.03
CA LEU A 182 51.86 -54.89 4.03
C LEU A 182 50.43 -54.49 4.39
N GLN A 183 49.61 -55.44 4.85
CA GLN A 183 48.26 -55.12 5.34
C GLN A 183 48.27 -54.24 6.59
N ARG A 184 49.24 -54.40 7.50
CA ARG A 184 49.42 -53.52 8.66
C ARG A 184 49.77 -52.09 8.25
N GLU A 185 50.69 -51.91 7.30
CA GLU A 185 51.06 -50.58 6.79
C GLU A 185 49.85 -49.91 6.11
N ASN A 186 49.11 -50.65 5.29
CA ASN A 186 47.86 -50.17 4.69
C ASN A 186 46.84 -49.79 5.76
N ALA A 187 46.65 -50.61 6.80
CA ALA A 187 45.73 -50.31 7.89
C ALA A 187 46.13 -49.03 8.66
N THR A 188 47.43 -48.82 8.91
CA THR A 188 47.91 -47.58 9.55
C THR A 188 47.71 -46.36 8.68
N HIS A 189 47.89 -46.49 7.36
CA HIS A 189 47.62 -45.41 6.42
C HIS A 189 46.13 -45.03 6.41
N TRP A 190 45.23 -46.03 6.36
CA TRP A 190 43.79 -45.80 6.44
C TRP A 190 43.36 -45.20 7.78
N MET A 191 43.97 -45.60 8.90
CA MET A 191 43.70 -45.01 10.21
C MET A 191 44.10 -43.53 10.27
N LEU A 192 45.24 -43.16 9.66
CA LEU A 192 45.68 -41.78 9.58
C LEU A 192 44.73 -40.93 8.72
N GLN A 193 44.29 -41.46 7.58
CA GLN A 193 43.28 -40.82 6.72
C GLN A 193 41.95 -40.61 7.48
N LEU A 194 41.51 -41.60 8.26
CA LEU A 194 40.31 -41.48 9.09
C LEU A 194 40.47 -40.42 10.19
N GLN A 195 41.64 -40.32 10.82
CA GLN A 195 41.91 -39.28 11.82
C GLN A 195 41.90 -37.88 11.23
N LEU A 196 42.47 -37.69 10.03
CA LEU A 196 42.40 -36.42 9.30
C LEU A 196 40.96 -36.07 8.95
N ALA A 197 40.18 -37.02 8.41
CA ALA A 197 38.76 -36.80 8.11
C ALA A 197 37.92 -36.49 9.37
N MET A 198 38.26 -37.07 10.52
CA MET A 198 37.62 -36.74 11.80
C MET A 198 37.99 -35.33 12.30
N ALA A 199 39.22 -34.87 12.07
CA ALA A 199 39.63 -33.50 12.38
C ALA A 199 38.90 -32.49 11.49
N ASP A 200 38.82 -32.76 10.18
CA ASP A 200 38.06 -31.94 9.23
C ASP A 200 36.57 -31.87 9.60
N LYS A 201 35.99 -32.99 10.05
CA LYS A 201 34.61 -33.02 10.57
C LYS A 201 34.45 -32.15 11.83
N GLY A 202 35.45 -32.13 12.71
CA GLY A 202 35.45 -31.26 13.89
C GLY A 202 35.45 -29.79 13.50
N GLN A 203 36.23 -29.42 12.48
CA GLN A 203 36.24 -28.06 11.92
C GLN A 203 34.89 -27.72 11.27
N LEU A 204 34.35 -28.60 10.43
CA LEU A 204 33.06 -28.40 9.78
C LEU A 204 31.91 -28.25 10.80
N ALA A 205 31.95 -29.02 11.90
CA ALA A 205 30.97 -28.88 12.98
C ALA A 205 31.06 -27.51 13.68
N ALA A 206 32.27 -27.00 13.89
CA ALA A 206 32.48 -25.66 14.45
C ALA A 206 32.01 -24.56 13.48
N GLU A 207 32.29 -24.71 12.18
CA GLU A 207 31.79 -23.80 11.13
C GLU A 207 30.26 -23.82 11.05
N MET A 208 29.64 -25.00 11.09
CA MET A 208 28.19 -25.15 11.12
C MET A 208 27.57 -24.49 12.36
N GLN A 209 28.19 -24.64 13.54
CA GLN A 209 27.73 -23.99 14.77
C GLN A 209 27.87 -22.46 14.69
N ALA A 210 28.96 -21.96 14.10
CA ALA A 210 29.14 -20.53 13.84
C ALA A 210 28.09 -19.99 12.85
N SER A 211 27.78 -20.77 11.80
CA SER A 211 26.72 -20.44 10.83
C SER A 211 25.34 -20.39 11.50
N GLN A 212 25.01 -21.36 12.36
CA GLN A 212 23.74 -21.36 13.12
C GLN A 212 23.63 -20.14 14.06
N LEU A 213 24.73 -19.73 14.70
CA LEU A 213 24.75 -18.52 15.52
C LEU A 213 24.56 -17.26 14.67
N ALA A 214 25.17 -17.21 13.48
CA ALA A 214 24.98 -16.10 12.54
C ALA A 214 23.54 -16.02 12.02
N GLU A 215 22.93 -17.15 11.70
CA GLU A 215 21.51 -17.24 11.30
C GLU A 215 20.58 -16.81 12.44
N ALA A 216 20.83 -17.25 13.68
CA ALA A 216 20.08 -16.80 14.86
C ALA A 216 20.20 -15.28 15.09
N ARG A 217 21.36 -14.70 14.77
CA ARG A 217 21.56 -13.25 14.83
C ARG A 217 20.78 -12.51 13.74
N LEU A 218 20.84 -12.99 12.51
CA LEU A 218 20.12 -12.40 11.38
C LEU A 218 18.60 -12.46 11.58
N THR A 219 18.09 -13.59 12.06
CA THR A 219 16.65 -13.75 12.39
C THR A 219 16.21 -12.80 13.50
N PHE A 220 17.03 -12.58 14.53
CA PHE A 220 16.78 -11.57 15.55
C PHE A 220 16.76 -10.14 14.96
N GLU A 221 17.75 -9.79 14.13
CA GLU A 221 17.79 -8.48 13.46
C GLU A 221 16.58 -8.26 12.55
N LEU A 222 16.12 -9.31 11.84
CA LEU A 222 14.91 -9.27 11.01
C LEU A 222 13.64 -9.04 11.85
N ASP A 223 13.51 -9.69 13.01
CA ASP A 223 12.37 -9.46 13.93
C ASP A 223 12.35 -8.01 14.45
N VAL A 224 13.52 -7.47 14.80
CA VAL A 224 13.64 -6.06 15.22
C VAL A 224 13.21 -5.11 14.09
N LEU A 225 13.66 -5.34 12.85
CA LEU A 225 13.25 -4.55 11.69
C LEU A 225 11.76 -4.69 11.38
N SER A 226 11.20 -5.90 11.51
CA SER A 226 9.76 -6.15 11.35
C SER A 226 8.93 -5.34 12.34
N ARG A 227 9.32 -5.32 13.62
CA ARG A 227 8.67 -4.50 14.66
C ARG A 227 8.79 -3.00 14.37
N GLN A 228 9.95 -2.54 13.89
CA GLN A 228 10.12 -1.14 13.47
C GLN A 228 9.20 -0.79 12.29
N ASN A 229 9.08 -1.67 11.31
CA ASN A 229 8.21 -1.46 10.16
C ASN A 229 6.72 -1.46 10.54
N GLN A 230 6.31 -2.34 11.45
CA GLN A 230 4.96 -2.32 12.04
C GLN A 230 4.69 -1.00 12.77
N SER A 231 5.64 -0.50 13.57
CA SER A 231 5.54 0.80 14.25
C SER A 231 5.40 1.97 13.26
N MET A 232 6.20 1.98 12.19
CA MET A 232 6.10 2.96 11.12
C MET A 232 4.75 2.91 10.39
N THR A 233 4.21 1.71 10.17
CA THR A 233 2.89 1.52 9.56
C THR A 233 1.78 2.05 10.46
N LEU A 234 1.86 1.82 11.78
CA LEU A 234 0.92 2.39 12.75
C LEU A 234 0.99 3.92 12.78
N LEU A 235 2.19 4.50 12.75
CA LEU A 235 2.38 5.96 12.66
C LEU A 235 1.81 6.53 11.36
N ALA A 236 2.06 5.90 10.21
CA ALA A 236 1.52 6.32 8.93
C ALA A 236 -0.02 6.27 8.90
N ASN A 237 -0.61 5.23 9.50
CA ASN A 237 -2.06 5.11 9.62
C ASN A 237 -2.66 6.15 10.58
N ALA A 238 -1.99 6.45 11.70
CA ALA A 238 -2.39 7.54 12.60
C ALA A 238 -2.35 8.90 11.88
N GLN A 239 -1.30 9.15 11.09
CA GLN A 239 -1.17 10.37 10.29
C GLN A 239 -2.30 10.48 9.24
N ARG A 240 -2.64 9.39 8.55
CA ARG A 240 -3.76 9.37 7.59
C ARG A 240 -5.10 9.66 8.25
N ARG A 241 -5.34 9.17 9.48
CA ARG A 241 -6.54 9.49 10.26
C ARG A 241 -6.58 10.97 10.62
N ALA A 242 -5.49 11.52 11.16
CA ALA A 242 -5.40 12.94 11.48
C ALA A 242 -5.63 13.84 10.25
N ASN A 243 -5.09 13.47 9.09
CA ASN A 243 -5.34 14.21 7.84
C ASN A 243 -6.80 14.13 7.37
N ARG A 244 -7.48 13.00 7.59
CA ARG A 244 -8.91 12.86 7.28
C ARG A 244 -9.76 13.73 8.20
N ASP A 245 -9.50 13.70 9.50
CA ASP A 245 -10.22 14.51 10.49
C ASP A 245 -10.04 16.01 10.18
N LEU A 246 -8.83 16.42 9.76
CA LEU A 246 -8.56 17.80 9.34
C LEU A 246 -9.30 18.18 8.05
N LEU A 247 -9.46 17.26 7.10
CA LEU A 247 -10.25 17.47 5.89
C LEU A 247 -11.75 17.64 6.21
N GLU A 248 -12.29 16.82 7.11
CA GLU A 248 -13.68 16.92 7.57
C GLU A 248 -13.94 18.27 8.26
N VAL A 249 -13.03 18.72 9.13
CA VAL A 249 -13.12 20.05 9.76
C VAL A 249 -13.06 21.16 8.72
N ASN A 250 -12.19 21.07 7.72
CA ASN A 250 -12.12 22.06 6.63
C ASN A 250 -13.40 22.10 5.80
N GLN A 251 -14.02 20.94 5.53
CA GLN A 251 -15.29 20.85 4.83
C GLN A 251 -16.42 21.47 5.66
N GLN A 252 -16.44 21.23 6.97
CA GLN A 252 -17.40 21.84 7.88
C GLN A 252 -17.25 23.37 7.92
N ILE A 253 -16.02 23.88 8.05
CA ILE A 253 -15.73 25.33 8.02
C ILE A 253 -16.18 25.94 6.69
N SER A 254 -15.92 25.28 5.56
CA SER A 254 -16.34 25.76 4.24
C SER A 254 -17.87 25.85 4.14
N SER A 255 -18.59 24.83 4.62
CA SER A 255 -20.06 24.86 4.64
C SER A 255 -20.64 25.96 5.54
N GLN A 256 -20.00 26.24 6.68
CA GLN A 256 -20.37 27.36 7.55
C GLN A 256 -20.12 28.70 6.85
N LEU A 257 -18.98 28.84 6.16
CA LEU A 257 -18.65 30.07 5.45
C LEU A 257 -19.65 30.35 4.31
N ASP A 258 -20.08 29.31 3.59
CA ASP A 258 -21.12 29.44 2.56
C ASP A 258 -22.47 29.82 3.17
N HIS A 259 -22.84 29.25 4.31
CA HIS A 259 -24.06 29.62 5.03
C HIS A 259 -24.03 31.11 5.45
N GLU A 260 -22.94 31.55 6.07
CA GLU A 260 -22.73 32.96 6.44
C GLU A 260 -22.76 33.88 5.21
N ARG A 261 -22.17 33.45 4.08
CA ARG A 261 -22.21 34.21 2.83
C ARG A 261 -23.63 34.37 2.30
N THR A 262 -24.45 33.33 2.37
CA THR A 262 -25.87 33.42 1.99
C THR A 262 -26.66 34.35 2.93
N ALA A 263 -26.41 34.27 4.24
CA ALA A 263 -27.02 35.18 5.21
C ALA A 263 -26.65 36.65 4.96
N VAL A 264 -25.37 36.94 4.66
CA VAL A 264 -24.91 38.28 4.29
C VAL A 264 -25.58 38.76 3.00
N SER A 265 -25.76 37.89 2.00
CA SER A 265 -26.46 38.23 0.76
C SER A 265 -27.92 38.61 1.03
N ASN A 266 -28.63 37.82 1.84
CA ASN A 266 -30.02 38.08 2.20
C ASN A 266 -30.17 39.41 2.96
N LEU A 267 -29.28 39.69 3.93
CA LEU A 267 -29.27 40.97 4.65
C LEU A 267 -28.98 42.15 3.71
N SER A 268 -28.10 41.97 2.73
CA SER A 268 -27.83 42.99 1.71
C SER A 268 -29.07 43.30 0.87
N GLU A 269 -29.82 42.27 0.46
CA GLU A 269 -31.09 42.45 -0.26
C GLU A 269 -32.14 43.18 0.61
N GLU A 270 -32.28 42.81 1.88
CA GLU A 270 -33.17 43.52 2.82
C GLU A 270 -32.80 45.00 2.98
N ILE A 271 -31.50 45.31 3.11
CA ILE A 271 -31.00 46.69 3.19
C ILE A 271 -31.35 47.46 1.91
N GLN A 272 -31.23 46.85 0.73
CA GLN A 272 -31.63 47.49 -0.54
C GLN A 272 -33.13 47.76 -0.59
N VAL A 273 -33.97 46.81 -0.15
CA VAL A 273 -35.43 46.98 -0.08
C VAL A 273 -35.80 48.11 0.88
N LEU A 274 -35.19 48.17 2.07
CA LEU A 274 -35.41 49.23 3.04
C LEU A 274 -34.95 50.60 2.52
N SER A 275 -33.80 50.64 1.86
CA SER A 275 -33.28 51.87 1.22
C SER A 275 -34.25 52.38 0.15
N GLY A 276 -34.81 51.49 -0.67
CA GLY A 276 -35.83 51.83 -1.65
C GLY A 276 -37.12 52.38 -1.03
N LYS A 277 -37.56 51.82 0.10
CA LYS A 277 -38.72 52.34 0.86
C LYS A 277 -38.45 53.73 1.45
N LEU A 278 -37.26 53.95 2.01
CA LEU A 278 -36.84 55.27 2.52
C LEU A 278 -36.82 56.32 1.40
N LEU A 279 -36.33 55.96 0.21
CA LEU A 279 -36.31 56.85 -0.95
C LEU A 279 -37.73 57.26 -1.38
N ARG A 280 -38.68 56.32 -1.36
CA ARG A 280 -40.10 56.61 -1.64
C ARG A 280 -40.71 57.53 -0.58
N LEU A 281 -40.49 57.25 0.70
CA LEU A 281 -40.97 58.10 1.79
C LEU A 281 -40.40 59.52 1.72
N ALA A 282 -39.13 59.67 1.34
CA ALA A 282 -38.53 60.98 1.12
C ALA A 282 -39.19 61.74 -0.04
N SER A 283 -39.50 61.04 -1.14
CA SER A 283 -40.26 61.62 -2.26
C SER A 283 -41.68 62.01 -1.87
N ASP A 284 -42.38 61.18 -1.08
CA ASP A 284 -43.74 61.48 -0.61
C ASP A 284 -43.74 62.68 0.36
N LEU A 285 -42.73 62.78 1.22
CA LEU A 285 -42.55 63.92 2.12
C LEU A 285 -42.33 65.21 1.32
N GLN A 286 -41.46 65.18 0.30
CA GLN A 286 -41.22 66.33 -0.57
C GLN A 286 -42.50 66.75 -1.32
N ALA A 287 -43.28 65.78 -1.84
CA ALA A 287 -44.56 66.07 -2.47
C ALA A 287 -45.58 66.68 -1.48
N SER A 288 -45.57 66.23 -0.22
CA SER A 288 -46.38 66.81 0.85
C SER A 288 -45.93 68.23 1.22
N GLU A 289 -44.63 68.53 1.22
CA GLU A 289 -44.09 69.88 1.45
C GLU A 289 -44.53 70.83 0.33
N GLU A 290 -44.46 70.40 -0.93
CA GLU A 290 -45.00 71.17 -2.06
C GLU A 290 -46.50 71.44 -1.91
N LEU A 291 -47.27 70.42 -1.52
CA LEU A 291 -48.72 70.58 -1.31
C LEU A 291 -49.02 71.53 -0.15
N ASN A 292 -48.27 71.45 0.95
CA ASN A 292 -48.39 72.39 2.07
C ASN A 292 -48.04 73.81 1.66
N SER A 293 -46.95 74.00 0.89
CA SER A 293 -46.59 75.34 0.40
C SER A 293 -47.70 75.95 -0.47
N LYS A 294 -48.40 75.12 -1.26
CA LYS A 294 -49.54 75.52 -2.07
C LYS A 294 -50.75 75.88 -1.20
N LEU A 295 -51.01 75.08 -0.16
CA LEU A 295 -52.10 75.33 0.79
C LEU A 295 -51.86 76.62 1.58
N GLU A 296 -50.64 76.88 2.03
CA GLU A 296 -50.25 78.14 2.67
C GLU A 296 -50.53 79.33 1.74
N HIS A 297 -50.16 79.21 0.47
CA HIS A 297 -50.43 80.23 -0.54
C HIS A 297 -51.94 80.45 -0.77
N ASP A 298 -52.74 79.37 -0.78
CA ASP A 298 -54.20 79.43 -0.90
C ASP A 298 -54.85 80.01 0.37
N VAL A 299 -54.32 79.73 1.57
CA VAL A 299 -54.76 80.31 2.84
C VAL A 299 -54.46 81.81 2.88
N GLU A 300 -53.26 82.24 2.50
CA GLU A 300 -52.93 83.67 2.38
C GLU A 300 -53.85 84.37 1.36
N ALA A 301 -54.15 83.71 0.24
CA ALA A 301 -55.11 84.22 -0.74
C ALA A 301 -56.54 84.29 -0.15
N ALA A 302 -56.96 83.29 0.62
CA ALA A 302 -58.26 83.26 1.29
C ALA A 302 -58.35 84.29 2.43
N GLU A 303 -57.27 84.54 3.18
CA GLU A 303 -57.19 85.59 4.20
C GLU A 303 -57.23 86.98 3.56
N SER A 304 -56.61 87.17 2.39
CA SER A 304 -56.75 88.40 1.61
C SER A 304 -58.20 88.65 1.14
N LEU A 305 -58.96 87.58 0.88
CA LEU A 305 -60.39 87.60 0.56
C LEU A 305 -61.29 87.76 1.81
N ALA A 306 -60.93 87.15 2.93
CA ALA A 306 -61.65 87.25 4.21
C ALA A 306 -61.46 88.63 4.88
N GLY A 307 -60.35 89.32 4.61
CA GLY A 307 -60.19 90.74 4.93
C GLY A 307 -61.24 91.64 4.28
N PHE A 308 -61.91 91.17 3.23
CA PHE A 308 -63.00 91.88 2.54
C PHE A 308 -64.40 91.57 3.11
N LEU A 309 -64.55 90.51 3.91
CA LEU A 309 -65.84 90.09 4.49
C LEU A 309 -65.71 89.73 5.99
N GLY A 310 -65.85 90.74 6.84
CA GLY A 310 -66.58 90.64 8.11
C GLY A 310 -66.16 89.60 9.14
N ARG A 311 -65.27 90.04 10.05
CA ARG A 311 -64.99 89.56 11.42
C ARG A 311 -66.18 88.85 12.14
N THR A 312 -65.99 87.58 12.52
CA THR A 312 -66.68 86.95 13.68
C THR A 312 -65.75 85.98 14.43
N PRO A 313 -65.87 85.83 15.77
CA PRO A 313 -64.95 85.03 16.58
C PRO A 313 -65.50 83.63 16.92
N SER A 314 -64.67 82.58 16.82
CA SER A 314 -64.92 81.26 17.44
C SER A 314 -63.65 80.38 17.31
N VAL A 315 -62.89 80.17 18.39
CA VAL A 315 -62.77 78.89 19.14
C VAL A 315 -62.58 77.67 18.24
N TYR A 316 -61.38 77.04 18.25
CA TYR A 316 -61.18 75.57 18.40
C TYR A 316 -59.69 75.18 18.55
N ALA A 317 -59.39 74.63 19.72
CA ALA A 317 -58.53 73.50 20.08
C ALA A 317 -57.27 73.14 19.24
N GLU A 318 -56.12 73.49 19.81
CA GLU A 318 -54.77 73.00 19.52
C GLU A 318 -54.61 71.53 19.98
N LYS A 319 -54.37 70.61 19.04
CA LYS A 319 -54.02 69.20 19.32
C LYS A 319 -52.52 68.98 19.12
N GLN A 320 -51.78 69.02 20.22
CA GLN A 320 -50.42 68.49 20.30
C GLN A 320 -50.45 66.97 20.16
N ALA A 321 -49.82 66.44 19.12
CA ALA A 321 -49.52 65.01 18.99
C ALA A 321 -48.25 64.66 19.81
N PRO A 322 -48.12 63.43 20.33
CA PRO A 322 -47.13 63.11 21.34
C PRO A 322 -45.75 62.85 20.71
N HIS A 323 -44.73 63.59 21.15
CA HIS A 323 -43.32 63.48 20.75
C HIS A 323 -42.49 62.25 21.23
N PRO A 324 -42.91 61.34 22.14
CA PRO A 324 -41.99 60.35 22.70
C PRO A 324 -41.66 59.18 21.76
N LEU A 325 -42.51 58.87 20.78
CA LEU A 325 -42.30 57.74 19.86
C LEU A 325 -41.19 58.01 18.84
N VAL A 326 -41.07 59.25 18.35
CA VAL A 326 -40.02 59.65 17.40
C VAL A 326 -38.65 59.62 18.07
N VAL A 327 -38.57 60.08 19.31
CA VAL A 327 -37.33 60.04 20.11
C VAL A 327 -36.91 58.58 20.38
N LEU A 328 -37.85 57.70 20.71
CA LEU A 328 -37.57 56.29 20.95
C LEU A 328 -36.99 55.58 19.70
N VAL A 329 -37.58 55.81 18.53
CA VAL A 329 -37.11 55.22 17.26
C VAL A 329 -35.70 55.72 16.92
N ALA A 330 -35.43 57.01 17.10
CA ALA A 330 -34.10 57.57 16.88
C ALA A 330 -33.03 56.94 17.81
N VAL A 331 -33.36 56.75 19.10
CA VAL A 331 -32.45 56.13 20.08
C VAL A 331 -32.16 54.66 19.72
N VAL A 332 -33.17 53.90 19.31
CA VAL A 332 -33.00 52.49 18.90
C VAL A 332 -32.15 52.39 17.63
N ALA A 333 -32.37 53.26 16.64
CA ALA A 333 -31.58 53.28 15.41
C ALA A 333 -30.10 53.58 15.68
N VAL A 334 -29.80 54.56 16.55
CA VAL A 334 -28.42 54.89 16.93
C VAL A 334 -27.77 53.72 17.69
N ALA A 335 -28.49 53.07 18.61
CA ALA A 335 -27.97 51.91 19.33
C ALA A 335 -27.68 50.73 18.40
N PHE A 336 -28.53 50.49 17.39
CA PHE A 336 -28.33 49.43 16.40
C PHE A 336 -27.11 49.70 15.51
N VAL A 337 -26.92 50.93 15.04
CA VAL A 337 -25.73 51.34 14.27
C VAL A 337 -24.47 51.20 15.12
N ALA A 338 -24.52 51.56 16.40
CA ALA A 338 -23.39 51.37 17.33
C ALA A 338 -23.05 49.89 17.53
N ALA A 339 -24.06 49.01 17.64
CA ALA A 339 -23.86 47.57 17.77
C ALA A 339 -23.25 46.96 16.50
N LEU A 340 -23.75 47.32 15.31
CA LEU A 340 -23.22 46.85 14.03
C LEU A 340 -21.77 47.31 13.80
N THR A 341 -21.46 48.58 14.10
CA THR A 341 -20.11 49.10 13.96
C THR A 341 -19.14 48.45 14.95
N SER A 342 -19.60 48.13 16.16
CA SER A 342 -18.82 47.36 17.14
C SER A 342 -18.55 45.92 16.66
N SER A 343 -19.58 45.23 16.16
CA SER A 343 -19.46 43.88 15.61
C SER A 343 -18.49 43.83 14.42
N CYS A 344 -18.60 44.78 13.49
CA CYS A 344 -17.68 44.88 12.34
C CYS A 344 -16.23 45.13 12.77
N LYS A 345 -16.00 45.94 13.81
CA LYS A 345 -14.65 46.16 14.37
C LYS A 345 -14.09 44.85 14.96
N HIS A 346 -14.92 44.11 15.70
CA HIS A 346 -14.50 42.83 16.28
C HIS A 346 -14.14 41.80 15.20
N LEU A 347 -14.95 41.70 14.15
CA LEU A 347 -14.70 40.80 13.03
C LEU A 347 -13.40 41.16 12.28
N ARG A 348 -13.15 42.46 12.05
CA ARG A 348 -11.92 42.95 11.42
C ARG A 348 -10.68 42.62 12.26
N LEU A 349 -10.74 42.77 13.58
CA LEU A 349 -9.63 42.43 14.47
C LEU A 349 -9.33 40.92 14.45
N LYS A 350 -10.38 40.08 14.46
CA LYS A 350 -10.23 38.63 14.36
C LYS A 350 -9.59 38.21 13.03
N LEU A 351 -10.04 38.80 11.92
CA LEU A 351 -9.47 38.51 10.59
C LEU A 351 -8.01 38.97 10.48
N ALA A 352 -7.68 40.15 11.02
CA ALA A 352 -6.32 40.67 11.03
C ALA A 352 -5.36 39.78 11.86
N ALA A 353 -5.83 39.26 12.99
CA ALA A 353 -5.05 38.34 13.82
C ALA A 353 -4.75 37.01 13.09
N GLU A 354 -5.75 36.43 12.39
CA GLU A 354 -5.53 35.18 11.64
C GLU A 354 -4.61 35.41 10.43
N LEU A 355 -4.73 36.55 9.76
CA LEU A 355 -3.86 36.90 8.63
C LEU A 355 -2.40 37.10 9.08
N ALA A 356 -2.17 37.73 10.23
CA ALA A 356 -0.85 37.84 10.84
C ALA A 356 -0.27 36.47 11.22
N LYS A 357 -1.09 35.55 11.72
CA LYS A 357 -0.69 34.18 12.04
C LYS A 357 -0.29 33.39 10.78
N GLN A 358 -1.05 33.51 9.69
CA GLN A 358 -0.69 32.87 8.43
C GLN A 358 0.57 33.47 7.80
N GLN A 359 0.74 34.79 7.86
CA GLN A 359 1.98 35.43 7.41
C GLN A 359 3.19 34.96 8.22
N GLY A 360 3.04 34.76 9.53
CA GLY A 360 4.08 34.15 10.38
C GLY A 360 4.44 32.73 9.96
N LEU A 361 3.45 31.89 9.66
CA LEU A 361 3.68 30.53 9.19
C LEU A 361 4.38 30.50 7.81
N ILE A 362 3.98 31.39 6.90
CA ILE A 362 4.63 31.51 5.58
C ILE A 362 6.08 31.97 5.75
N ALA A 363 6.35 32.96 6.60
CA ALA A 363 7.71 33.42 6.87
C ALA A 363 8.56 32.33 7.51
N GLN A 364 8.00 31.54 8.43
CA GLN A 364 8.69 30.40 9.03
C GLN A 364 9.01 29.31 8.00
N LEU A 365 8.05 28.94 7.14
CA LEU A 365 8.28 27.97 6.07
C LEU A 365 9.29 28.47 5.04
N GLN A 366 9.30 29.77 4.75
CA GLN A 366 10.33 30.39 3.90
C GLN A 366 11.70 30.35 4.56
N GLN A 367 11.79 30.63 5.85
CA GLN A 367 13.03 30.53 6.61
C GLN A 367 13.54 29.08 6.68
N ASP A 368 12.67 28.10 6.98
CA ASP A 368 13.03 26.68 7.00
C ASP A 368 13.52 26.22 5.62
N LEU A 369 12.89 26.72 4.55
CA LEU A 369 13.31 26.43 3.17
C LEU A 369 14.65 27.10 2.82
N GLU A 370 14.91 28.30 3.34
CA GLU A 370 16.17 29.03 3.13
C GLU A 370 17.32 28.43 3.97
N GLU A 371 17.10 28.09 5.24
CA GLU A 371 18.09 27.46 6.12
C GLU A 371 18.54 26.10 5.57
N ASP A 372 17.61 25.31 5.00
CA ASP A 372 17.92 24.03 4.34
C ASP A 372 18.65 24.18 2.98
N CYS A 373 18.80 25.40 2.46
CA CYS A 373 19.33 25.65 1.11
C CYS A 373 20.62 26.49 1.06
N THR A 374 21.26 26.83 2.18
CA THR A 374 22.41 27.76 2.20
C THR A 374 23.77 27.12 1.89
N VAL A 375 23.90 26.41 0.76
CA VAL A 375 25.22 26.23 0.14
C VAL A 375 25.41 27.40 -0.83
N GLN A 376 26.17 28.42 -0.41
CA GLN A 376 26.48 29.58 -1.25
C GLN A 376 27.31 29.14 -2.46
N THR A 377 27.05 29.73 -3.62
CA THR A 377 27.75 29.50 -4.90
C THR A 377 29.11 30.20 -4.95
N SER A 378 29.92 30.10 -3.88
CA SER A 378 31.35 30.35 -4.04
C SER A 378 31.96 29.22 -4.87
N GLU A 379 33.00 29.53 -5.64
CA GLU A 379 33.68 28.56 -6.52
C GLU A 379 34.14 27.30 -5.77
N VAL A 380 34.38 27.47 -4.47
CA VAL A 380 34.74 26.43 -3.51
C VAL A 380 33.97 26.67 -2.21
N VAL A 381 33.26 25.65 -1.71
CA VAL A 381 32.60 25.67 -0.39
C VAL A 381 33.18 24.56 0.48
N GLY A 382 33.72 24.93 1.65
CA GLY A 382 34.25 24.00 2.65
C GLY A 382 35.77 23.95 2.71
N GLU A 383 36.30 23.35 3.78
CA GLU A 383 37.73 23.18 4.04
C GLU A 383 38.06 21.68 4.19
N LEU A 384 39.15 21.27 3.56
CA LEU A 384 39.77 19.96 3.76
C LEU A 384 40.85 20.09 4.84
N GLY A 385 41.18 19.01 5.54
CA GLY A 385 42.22 19.00 6.59
C GLY A 385 41.81 18.38 7.92
N PHE A 386 40.55 17.95 8.06
CA PHE A 386 40.05 17.22 9.22
C PHE A 386 39.24 15.99 8.76
N ASP A 387 39.02 15.06 9.68
CA ASP A 387 38.21 13.86 9.44
C ASP A 387 36.81 14.25 8.90
N PHE A 388 36.51 13.82 7.68
CA PHE A 388 35.26 14.12 6.96
C PHE A 388 35.08 15.59 6.57
N GLY A 389 36.18 16.35 6.47
CA GLY A 389 36.19 17.63 5.78
C GLY A 389 35.74 17.45 4.34
N PHE A 390 34.95 18.37 3.81
CA PHE A 390 34.41 18.27 2.46
C PHE A 390 34.56 19.59 1.71
N GLN A 391 34.59 19.49 0.39
CA GLN A 391 34.71 20.60 -0.51
C GLN A 391 33.74 20.40 -1.69
N ILE A 392 32.93 21.41 -2.00
CA ILE A 392 32.08 21.41 -3.19
C ILE A 392 32.74 22.31 -4.22
N ILE A 393 33.04 21.75 -5.39
CA ILE A 393 33.73 22.42 -6.50
C ILE A 393 32.76 22.50 -7.67
N ASN A 394 32.45 23.71 -8.13
CA ASN A 394 31.68 23.92 -9.34
C ASN A 394 32.63 23.98 -10.55
N ARG A 395 32.34 23.21 -11.60
CA ARG A 395 33.11 23.20 -12.86
C ARG A 395 32.14 23.28 -14.05
N VAL A 396 32.62 23.74 -15.19
CA VAL A 396 31.87 23.69 -16.44
C VAL A 396 32.54 22.67 -17.35
N VAL A 397 31.84 21.59 -17.68
CA VAL A 397 32.32 20.49 -18.54
C VAL A 397 31.32 20.36 -19.67
N ASP A 398 31.77 20.40 -20.93
CA ASP A 398 30.90 20.28 -22.11
C ASP A 398 29.73 21.29 -22.16
N GLN A 399 29.94 22.52 -21.67
CA GLN A 399 28.93 23.58 -21.52
C GLN A 399 27.85 23.31 -20.45
N GLU A 400 27.96 22.22 -19.70
CA GLU A 400 27.08 21.90 -18.57
C GLU A 400 27.79 22.17 -17.25
N THR A 401 27.03 22.61 -16.24
CA THR A 401 27.56 22.82 -14.89
C THR A 401 27.69 21.48 -14.17
N GLU A 402 28.89 21.13 -13.72
CA GLU A 402 29.19 19.96 -12.91
C GLU A 402 29.54 20.39 -11.48
N ARG A 403 28.95 19.72 -10.48
CA ARG A 403 29.28 19.87 -9.06
C ARG A 403 29.98 18.62 -8.57
N LEU A 404 31.24 18.79 -8.17
CA LEU A 404 32.03 17.75 -7.55
C LEU A 404 32.02 17.95 -6.04
N VAL A 405 31.44 17.00 -5.31
CA VAL A 405 31.54 16.95 -3.85
C VAL A 405 32.69 16.02 -3.49
N LYS A 406 33.75 16.58 -2.90
CA LYS A 406 34.93 15.84 -2.46
C LYS A 406 34.94 15.77 -0.94
N VAL A 407 34.86 14.58 -0.37
CA VAL A 407 34.84 14.32 1.08
C VAL A 407 36.12 13.58 1.48
N GLN A 408 36.85 14.07 2.48
CA GLN A 408 38.06 13.45 3.02
C GLN A 408 37.69 12.37 4.04
N CYS A 409 37.92 11.11 3.71
CA CYS A 409 37.55 9.94 4.50
C CYS A 409 38.70 8.91 4.55
N PRO A 410 39.80 9.18 5.28
CA PRO A 410 40.93 8.25 5.38
C PRO A 410 40.52 6.96 6.09
N GLY A 411 41.00 5.82 5.58
CA GLY A 411 40.77 4.49 6.18
C GLY A 411 39.37 3.92 5.95
N VAL A 412 38.58 4.49 5.04
CA VAL A 412 37.22 4.05 4.71
C VAL A 412 37.26 3.14 3.48
N GLY A 413 36.64 1.97 3.55
CA GLY A 413 36.45 1.07 2.42
C GLY A 413 35.18 1.38 1.63
N HIS A 414 35.04 0.81 0.43
CA HIS A 414 33.84 1.01 -0.40
C HIS A 414 32.57 0.49 0.29
N ALA A 415 32.67 -0.61 1.04
CA ALA A 415 31.56 -1.19 1.80
C ALA A 415 31.11 -0.34 3.00
N ASP A 416 31.90 0.66 3.39
CA ASP A 416 31.62 1.53 4.53
C ASP A 416 30.90 2.83 4.10
N VAL A 417 30.58 2.99 2.81
CA VAL A 417 29.96 4.20 2.24
C VAL A 417 28.56 3.87 1.73
N ASP A 418 27.56 4.51 2.31
CA ASP A 418 26.17 4.48 1.85
C ASP A 418 25.82 5.86 1.23
N VAL A 419 25.33 5.87 -0.01
CA VAL A 419 24.82 7.09 -0.67
C VAL A 419 23.35 6.91 -1.01
N HIS A 420 22.48 7.69 -0.39
CA HIS A 420 21.04 7.68 -0.63
C HIS A 420 20.63 8.91 -1.44
N LEU A 421 20.14 8.70 -2.67
CA LEU A 421 19.73 9.79 -3.55
C LEU A 421 18.48 10.51 -3.02
N ILE A 422 18.47 11.84 -3.10
CA ILE A 422 17.32 12.68 -2.77
C ILE A 422 17.07 13.66 -3.92
N PHE A 423 15.93 14.35 -3.90
CA PHE A 423 15.64 15.37 -4.91
C PHE A 423 16.73 16.47 -4.92
N ASN A 424 17.43 16.57 -6.04
CA ASN A 424 18.52 17.52 -6.30
C ASN A 424 19.72 17.37 -5.31
N GLY A 425 20.08 16.14 -4.95
CA GLY A 425 21.17 15.90 -3.98
C GLY A 425 21.36 14.44 -3.55
N CYS A 426 22.07 14.22 -2.45
CA CYS A 426 22.21 12.92 -1.80
C CYS A 426 22.43 13.04 -0.28
N ASP A 427 22.10 11.99 0.46
CA ASP A 427 22.51 11.77 1.85
C ASP A 427 23.67 10.77 1.84
N VAL A 428 24.82 11.16 2.38
CA VAL A 428 26.03 10.35 2.45
C VAL A 428 26.25 9.91 3.87
N THR A 429 26.37 8.60 4.10
CA THR A 429 26.76 8.02 5.38
C THR A 429 28.06 7.25 5.21
N ILE A 430 29.06 7.59 6.01
CA ILE A 430 30.37 6.94 6.01
C ILE A 430 30.61 6.32 7.38
N ARG A 431 30.88 5.01 7.42
CA ARG A 431 31.08 4.23 8.64
C ARG A 431 32.51 3.72 8.73
N ARG A 432 33.44 4.60 9.13
CA ARG A 432 34.85 4.20 9.28
C ARG A 432 34.99 3.21 10.44
N GLN A 433 35.57 2.04 10.16
CA GLN A 433 35.92 1.05 11.18
C GLN A 433 37.21 1.45 11.92
N ALA A 434 37.36 0.98 13.16
CA ALA A 434 38.60 1.20 13.91
C ALA A 434 39.76 0.46 13.22
N SER A 435 40.85 1.16 12.96
CA SER A 435 42.06 0.61 12.33
C SER A 435 43.31 1.26 12.95
N CYS A 436 44.52 0.82 12.58
CA CYS A 436 45.78 1.20 13.23
C CYS A 436 45.96 2.72 13.42
N GLY A 437 45.60 3.22 14.61
CA GLY A 437 45.71 4.64 14.98
C GLY A 437 44.52 5.52 14.59
N MET A 438 43.43 4.96 14.07
CA MET A 438 42.19 5.68 13.73
C MET A 438 40.99 5.12 14.48
N GLU A 439 40.24 6.00 15.14
CA GLU A 439 39.01 5.63 15.85
C GLU A 439 37.86 5.34 14.87
N ALA A 440 37.04 4.35 15.22
CA ALA A 440 35.78 4.08 14.53
C ALA A 440 34.87 5.32 14.61
N LYS A 441 34.30 5.72 13.49
CA LYS A 441 33.47 6.92 13.44
C LYS A 441 32.45 6.82 12.32
N THR A 442 31.20 7.16 12.66
CA THR A 442 30.12 7.32 11.68
C THR A 442 29.93 8.80 11.42
N TRP A 443 29.89 9.17 10.14
CA TRP A 443 29.64 10.53 9.68
C TRP A 443 28.48 10.51 8.68
N THR A 444 27.53 11.42 8.85
CA THR A 444 26.39 11.55 7.94
C THR A 444 26.25 13.00 7.50
N LYS A 445 26.09 13.22 6.19
CA LYS A 445 25.91 14.56 5.63
C LYS A 445 24.95 14.53 4.45
N ARG A 446 24.01 15.46 4.49
CA ARG A 446 23.11 15.78 3.39
C ARG A 446 23.75 16.83 2.48
N PHE A 447 23.88 16.50 1.19
CA PHE A 447 24.23 17.44 0.13
C PHE A 447 22.97 17.71 -0.68
N ARG A 448 22.43 18.93 -0.58
CA ARG A 448 21.27 19.36 -1.34
C ARG A 448 21.61 20.63 -2.12
N PHE A 449 21.27 20.64 -3.40
CA PHE A 449 21.51 21.78 -4.29
C PHE A 449 20.23 22.60 -4.47
N LYS A 450 20.39 23.92 -4.61
CA LYS A 450 19.26 24.80 -4.92
C LYS A 450 18.71 24.49 -6.30
N THR A 451 17.39 24.42 -6.43
CA THR A 451 16.72 24.27 -7.73
C THR A 451 16.91 25.50 -8.63
N SER A 452 17.20 26.67 -8.04
CA SER A 452 17.59 27.88 -8.78
C SER A 452 18.88 27.72 -9.58
N ASP A 453 19.76 26.81 -9.16
CA ASP A 453 21.04 26.55 -9.81
C ASP A 453 20.91 25.49 -10.93
N GLY A 454 19.68 24.98 -11.15
CA GLY A 454 19.38 23.85 -12.01
C GLY A 454 19.05 22.57 -11.25
N LEU A 455 18.53 21.57 -11.97
CA LEU A 455 18.45 20.21 -11.45
C LEU A 455 19.77 19.50 -11.72
N PHE A 456 20.24 18.76 -10.74
CA PHE A 456 21.48 18.01 -10.79
C PHE A 456 21.19 16.52 -10.72
N GLU A 457 21.74 15.78 -11.67
CA GLU A 457 21.69 14.33 -11.73
C GLU A 457 23.00 13.75 -11.20
N PHE A 458 22.91 12.80 -10.27
CA PHE A 458 24.06 12.08 -9.76
C PHE A 458 24.63 11.13 -10.82
N LYS A 459 25.96 11.17 -11.04
CA LYS A 459 26.67 10.30 -11.97
C LYS A 459 27.37 9.18 -11.19
N GLU A 460 26.62 8.10 -10.94
CA GLU A 460 27.09 6.93 -10.18
C GLU A 460 28.34 6.29 -10.80
N ASP A 461 28.42 6.29 -12.13
CA ASP A 461 29.56 5.82 -12.91
C ASP A 461 30.85 6.63 -12.69
N GLN A 462 30.74 7.84 -12.15
CA GLN A 462 31.85 8.75 -11.86
C GLN A 462 32.12 8.90 -10.37
N MET A 463 31.43 8.13 -9.52
CA MET A 463 31.72 8.07 -8.10
C MET A 463 33.04 7.32 -7.87
N LEU A 464 33.96 7.95 -7.15
CA LEU A 464 35.28 7.37 -6.90
C LEU A 464 35.65 7.51 -5.42
N LEU A 465 36.22 6.45 -4.85
CA LEU A 465 36.82 6.45 -3.52
C LEU A 465 38.31 6.11 -3.64
N GLU A 466 39.15 7.14 -3.68
CA GLU A 466 40.59 6.98 -3.90
C GLU A 466 41.40 7.86 -2.95
N HIS A 467 42.53 7.32 -2.47
CA HIS A 467 43.47 8.04 -1.60
C HIS A 467 42.84 8.66 -0.34
N GLY A 468 41.77 8.03 0.18
CA GLY A 468 41.01 8.57 1.32
C GLY A 468 40.13 9.76 0.97
N PHE A 469 39.71 9.91 -0.30
CA PHE A 469 38.73 10.88 -0.73
C PHE A 469 37.58 10.21 -1.47
N LEU A 470 36.36 10.49 -1.04
CA LEU A 470 35.13 10.18 -1.77
C LEU A 470 34.78 11.35 -2.67
N CYS A 471 34.67 11.10 -3.97
CA CYS A 471 34.28 12.05 -5.00
C CYS A 471 32.90 11.69 -5.53
N LEU A 472 31.94 12.60 -5.36
CA LEU A 472 30.57 12.47 -5.87
C LEU A 472 30.35 13.52 -6.96
N VAL A 473 29.94 13.07 -8.15
CA VAL A 473 29.77 13.93 -9.31
C VAL A 473 28.28 14.14 -9.59
N PHE A 474 27.90 15.40 -9.73
CA PHE A 474 26.55 15.82 -10.06
C PHE A 474 26.58 16.69 -11.30
N ARG A 475 25.84 16.35 -12.35
CA ARG A 475 25.78 17.16 -13.58
C ARG A 475 24.44 17.86 -13.69
N ALA A 476 24.46 19.13 -14.07
CA ALA A 476 23.27 19.90 -14.33
C ALA A 476 22.50 19.25 -15.48
N TYR A 477 21.35 18.69 -15.17
CA TYR A 477 20.44 18.13 -16.13
C TYR A 477 19.82 19.28 -16.92
N THR A 478 20.30 19.50 -18.13
CA THR A 478 19.62 20.38 -19.08
C THR A 478 18.32 19.69 -19.46
N PHE A 479 17.17 20.24 -19.05
CA PHE A 479 15.88 19.83 -19.61
C PHE A 479 15.88 20.16 -21.09
N ARG A 480 16.43 19.28 -21.93
CA ARG A 480 16.06 19.23 -23.32
C ARG A 480 14.60 18.82 -23.31
N SER A 481 13.71 19.76 -23.63
CA SER A 481 12.32 19.44 -23.95
C SER A 481 12.35 18.44 -25.09
N ARG A 482 12.27 17.15 -24.77
CA ARG A 482 12.22 16.08 -25.74
C ARG A 482 10.75 15.75 -25.90
N LEU A 483 10.24 15.99 -27.10
CA LEU A 483 8.93 15.53 -27.48
C LEU A 483 9.01 14.01 -27.65
N ILE A 484 8.61 13.26 -26.62
CA ILE A 484 8.54 11.80 -26.69
C ILE A 484 7.32 11.46 -27.56
N ARG A 485 7.57 10.89 -28.74
CA ARG A 485 6.54 10.25 -29.57
C ARG A 485 6.65 8.76 -29.39
N PHE A 486 5.51 8.10 -29.19
CA PHE A 486 5.46 6.65 -29.33
C PHE A 486 5.99 6.24 -30.71
N PRO A 487 6.79 5.16 -30.80
CA PRO A 487 7.20 4.62 -32.09
C PRO A 487 5.98 4.39 -32.98
N ARG A 488 6.06 4.79 -34.26
CA ARG A 488 4.92 4.82 -35.21
C ARG A 488 4.19 3.48 -35.42
N HIS A 489 4.75 2.37 -34.93
CA HIS A 489 4.18 1.03 -35.04
C HIS A 489 3.26 0.65 -33.87
N PHE A 490 3.13 1.48 -32.83
CA PHE A 490 2.22 1.24 -31.71
C PHE A 490 0.90 2.01 -31.91
N SER A 491 0.14 1.62 -32.94
CA SER A 491 -1.24 2.07 -33.10
C SER A 491 -2.16 0.85 -32.95
N LEU A 492 -2.60 0.58 -31.72
CA LEU A 492 -3.62 -0.44 -31.45
C LEU A 492 -4.97 -0.09 -32.10
N ALA A 493 -5.18 1.19 -32.44
CA ALA A 493 -6.37 1.69 -33.11
C ALA A 493 -6.55 1.15 -34.54
N SER A 494 -5.48 0.71 -35.22
CA SER A 494 -5.62 0.13 -36.57
C SER A 494 -6.10 -1.32 -36.57
N SER A 495 -5.96 -2.04 -35.45
CA SER A 495 -6.48 -3.41 -35.26
C SER A 495 -7.83 -3.45 -34.54
N ASP A 496 -8.35 -2.31 -34.10
CA ASP A 496 -9.62 -2.19 -33.37
C ASP A 496 -10.85 -2.22 -34.29
N VAL A 497 -10.66 -2.43 -35.60
CA VAL A 497 -11.74 -2.56 -36.59
C VAL A 497 -12.31 -3.98 -36.62
N ASP A 498 -11.54 -4.96 -36.14
CA ASP A 498 -12.04 -6.31 -35.98
C ASP A 498 -12.90 -6.32 -34.71
N GLN A 499 -14.23 -6.33 -34.87
CA GLN A 499 -15.25 -6.47 -33.80
C GLN A 499 -15.14 -7.82 -33.05
N CYS A 500 -13.95 -8.40 -32.90
CA CYS A 500 -13.71 -9.63 -32.14
C CYS A 500 -13.99 -9.47 -30.63
N TRP A 501 -14.36 -8.27 -30.18
CA TRP A 501 -14.83 -7.95 -28.84
C TRP A 501 -16.36 -7.78 -28.73
N GLU A 502 -17.13 -7.79 -29.84
CA GLU A 502 -18.60 -7.86 -29.79
C GLU A 502 -19.00 -9.29 -29.41
N TYR A 503 -19.29 -9.48 -28.12
CA TYR A 503 -19.88 -10.71 -27.65
C TYR A 503 -21.31 -10.84 -28.22
N PRO A 504 -21.71 -12.00 -28.74
CA PRO A 504 -23.11 -12.24 -29.06
C PRO A 504 -23.95 -12.04 -27.79
N ASP A 505 -25.05 -11.30 -27.89
CA ASP A 505 -25.98 -11.06 -26.79
C ASP A 505 -26.42 -12.42 -26.19
N TYR A 506 -26.07 -12.64 -24.93
CA TYR A 506 -26.19 -13.92 -24.23
C TYR A 506 -27.62 -14.26 -23.77
N ASP A 507 -28.61 -13.45 -24.14
CA ASP A 507 -30.00 -13.68 -23.74
C ASP A 507 -30.65 -14.88 -24.45
N ASP A 508 -30.02 -15.43 -25.50
CA ASP A 508 -30.59 -16.53 -26.31
C ASP A 508 -29.98 -17.93 -26.05
N ILE A 509 -29.01 -18.06 -25.13
CA ILE A 509 -28.35 -19.37 -24.83
C ILE A 509 -28.98 -20.06 -23.59
N GLY A 510 -30.14 -19.58 -23.12
CA GLY A 510 -30.82 -20.06 -21.91
C GLY A 510 -31.41 -21.48 -21.94
N HIS A 511 -31.37 -22.22 -23.06
CA HIS A 511 -32.20 -23.43 -23.21
C HIS A 511 -31.51 -24.72 -23.69
N SER A 512 -30.18 -24.84 -23.79
CA SER A 512 -29.58 -26.08 -24.33
C SER A 512 -28.51 -26.79 -23.50
N TYR A 513 -28.28 -26.44 -22.23
CA TYR A 513 -27.20 -27.04 -21.42
C TYR A 513 -27.63 -28.06 -20.34
N GLU A 514 -28.83 -28.63 -20.42
CA GLU A 514 -29.28 -29.69 -19.50
C GLU A 514 -28.81 -31.12 -19.87
N GLY A 515 -28.01 -31.30 -20.92
CA GLY A 515 -27.78 -32.65 -21.50
C GLY A 515 -26.45 -33.36 -21.21
N ILE A 516 -25.41 -32.70 -20.70
CA ILE A 516 -24.06 -33.29 -20.71
C ILE A 516 -23.52 -33.51 -19.29
N SER A 517 -23.91 -34.63 -18.70
CA SER A 517 -23.30 -35.21 -17.49
C SER A 517 -21.92 -35.80 -17.85
N TRP A 518 -20.83 -35.12 -17.47
CA TRP A 518 -19.46 -35.60 -17.62
C TRP A 518 -18.96 -36.40 -16.40
N VAL A 519 -19.84 -37.12 -15.71
CA VAL A 519 -19.41 -38.07 -14.67
C VAL A 519 -19.59 -39.48 -15.22
N GLN A 520 -18.53 -40.05 -15.79
CA GLN A 520 -18.44 -41.50 -15.93
C GLN A 520 -18.15 -42.11 -14.55
N PRO A 521 -18.95 -43.08 -14.08
CA PRO A 521 -18.60 -43.82 -12.88
C PRO A 521 -17.43 -44.76 -13.17
N VAL A 522 -16.43 -44.72 -12.29
CA VAL A 522 -15.32 -45.67 -12.24
C VAL A 522 -15.90 -47.08 -12.07
N THR A 523 -15.62 -47.98 -13.01
CA THR A 523 -15.88 -49.42 -12.88
C THR A 523 -15.12 -49.98 -11.67
N PRO A 524 -15.80 -50.61 -10.69
CA PRO A 524 -15.12 -51.31 -9.61
C PRO A 524 -14.60 -52.66 -10.11
N LEU A 525 -13.29 -52.86 -9.98
CA LEU A 525 -12.67 -54.17 -10.09
C LEU A 525 -13.24 -55.11 -9.01
N ALA A 526 -13.62 -56.29 -9.46
CA ALA A 526 -14.29 -57.32 -8.70
C ALA A 526 -13.46 -57.81 -7.50
N GLY A 527 -14.15 -58.02 -6.37
CA GLY A 527 -13.72 -58.96 -5.33
C GLY A 527 -13.83 -58.42 -3.91
N ASP A 528 -15.03 -58.37 -3.33
CA ASP A 528 -15.34 -59.24 -2.19
C ASP A 528 -16.79 -59.12 -1.71
N LYS A 529 -17.36 -60.28 -1.37
CA LYS A 529 -18.73 -60.45 -0.90
C LYS A 529 -18.83 -60.11 0.59
N ALA A 530 -19.63 -59.13 0.97
CA ALA A 530 -20.30 -59.14 2.28
C ALA A 530 -21.55 -58.23 2.36
N ARG A 531 -22.70 -58.90 2.45
CA ARG A 531 -23.89 -58.59 3.27
C ARG A 531 -24.56 -57.21 3.19
N LEU A 532 -25.67 -57.24 2.44
CA LEU A 532 -26.93 -56.50 2.55
C LEU A 532 -27.27 -55.90 3.95
N GLY A 533 -27.54 -54.60 3.95
CA GLY A 533 -28.36 -53.90 4.93
C GLY A 533 -29.21 -52.84 4.20
N ILE A 534 -30.49 -53.14 3.99
CA ILE A 534 -31.46 -52.30 3.29
C ILE A 534 -31.97 -51.20 4.23
N GLY A 535 -31.78 -49.93 3.86
CA GLY A 535 -32.39 -48.77 4.51
C GLY A 535 -33.03 -47.85 3.48
N ARG A 536 -34.36 -47.88 3.38
CA ARG A 536 -35.17 -46.95 2.57
C ARG A 536 -35.21 -45.58 3.26
N PHE A 537 -34.90 -44.52 2.51
CA PHE A 537 -35.44 -43.19 2.77
C PHE A 537 -35.95 -42.59 1.46
N GLY A 538 -37.25 -42.30 1.42
CA GLY A 538 -37.89 -41.54 0.36
C GLY A 538 -37.85 -40.06 0.70
N SER A 539 -37.73 -39.23 -0.33
CA SER A 539 -38.08 -37.81 -0.25
C SER A 539 -38.94 -37.47 -1.45
N LYS A 540 -40.17 -37.03 -1.16
CA LYS A 540 -41.07 -36.37 -2.09
C LYS A 540 -40.83 -34.87 -1.93
N SER A 541 -40.52 -34.17 -3.01
CA SER A 541 -40.71 -32.72 -3.09
C SER A 541 -41.67 -32.41 -4.24
N HIS A 542 -42.87 -32.03 -3.83
CA HIS A 542 -43.91 -31.39 -4.60
C HIS A 542 -43.55 -29.91 -4.68
N VAL A 543 -43.46 -29.33 -5.87
CA VAL A 543 -43.39 -27.87 -6.05
C VAL A 543 -44.43 -27.50 -7.09
N ASP A 544 -45.50 -26.89 -6.61
CA ASP A 544 -46.45 -26.15 -7.42
C ASP A 544 -45.79 -24.85 -7.87
N SER A 545 -45.82 -24.59 -9.18
CA SER A 545 -45.54 -23.27 -9.74
C SER A 545 -46.76 -22.83 -10.53
N GLU A 546 -47.62 -22.06 -9.86
CA GLU A 546 -48.67 -21.31 -10.52
C GLU A 546 -48.04 -20.19 -11.34
N SER A 547 -48.37 -20.22 -12.63
CA SER A 547 -48.06 -19.21 -13.62
C SER A 547 -49.11 -18.10 -13.53
N THR A 548 -48.70 -16.83 -13.51
CA THR A 548 -49.57 -15.73 -13.93
C THR A 548 -48.80 -14.77 -14.82
N ALA A 549 -49.31 -14.65 -16.04
CA ALA A 549 -48.91 -13.75 -17.10
C ALA A 549 -49.29 -12.28 -16.79
N SER A 550 -48.56 -11.33 -17.40
CA SER A 550 -49.11 -10.31 -18.31
C SER A 550 -48.07 -9.19 -18.54
N THR A 551 -47.43 -9.11 -19.71
CA THR A 551 -47.75 -8.28 -20.91
C THR A 551 -47.48 -6.76 -20.83
N ALA A 552 -46.64 -6.32 -21.78
CA ALA A 552 -46.61 -5.03 -22.50
C ALA A 552 -46.28 -3.75 -21.69
N ARG A 553 -45.56 -2.75 -22.22
CA ARG A 553 -45.62 -2.22 -23.59
C ARG A 553 -44.44 -1.26 -23.86
N GLU A 554 -44.03 -1.24 -25.12
CA GLU A 554 -43.21 -0.22 -25.78
C GLU A 554 -43.67 1.22 -25.47
N LEU A 555 -42.73 2.17 -25.56
CA LEU A 555 -42.86 3.33 -26.42
C LEU A 555 -41.49 3.99 -26.65
N ALA A 556 -41.11 4.09 -27.92
CA ALA A 556 -40.12 5.02 -28.41
C ALA A 556 -40.70 6.44 -28.50
N VAL A 557 -39.91 7.45 -28.12
CA VAL A 557 -39.48 8.64 -28.91
C VAL A 557 -38.28 9.23 -28.18
#